data_AF-A0A0F9PFZ9-F1
#
_entry.id   AF-A0A0F9PFZ9-F1
#
_cell.length_a   1.000
_cell.length_b   1.000
_cell.length_c   1.000
_cell.angle_alpha   90.00
_cell.angle_beta   90.00
_cell.angle_gamma   90.00
#
_symmetry.space_group_name_H-M   'P 1'
#
loop_
_entity.id
_entity.type
_entity.pdbx_description
1 polymer ?
#
loop_
_entity_poly.entity_id
_entity_poly.type
_entity_poly.pdbx_seq_one_letter_code
_entity_poly.pdbx_strand_id
1 'polypeptide(L)'
;MKKKLDSIKLKRKIKIEKFRGILDVGKQQKKESYISILKIAEENGGKVEAKDIINKFFKERPESLGERLIHRCYLYGLLTEDGRLTEEGKSAIEENKVFLKENGAYNFWTTKDPLIKQILLNVEDINLFHMKKGNAIKELINIPDWIKNLENERINLFNKKNEIIKIYEFRDLVQEMENDLNIMIYYIVSPSDKIEEHKLLITGDLKKELIELPKYSYEDIWLSLLEKESNRWDKESNAYMCKLEELDNSSRLSFKITKSFKNPEILDLGIFNNLTVNRIPIIPINNEEANSWAIWILEQKILDYLDAEDYSKLCSEIIRMKAFKQYKISLPAQEEMAKSFVKESEEGDIEFMEKYWYLKSPLELEPKIVNEG
;
A
#
# COMPACT_ATOMS: atom_id res chain seq x y z
N MET A 1 -21.70 -2.41 15.49
CA MET A 1 -20.62 -1.72 14.76
C MET A 1 -19.27 -2.34 15.13
N LYS A 2 -18.66 -3.15 14.24
CA LYS A 2 -17.26 -3.60 14.39
C LYS A 2 -16.38 -2.34 14.36
N LYS A 3 -15.67 -2.00 15.45
CA LYS A 3 -14.64 -0.95 15.41
C LYS A 3 -13.58 -1.43 14.41
N LYS A 4 -13.41 -0.70 13.32
CA LYS A 4 -12.43 -1.03 12.27
C LYS A 4 -11.03 -0.96 12.89
N LEU A 5 -10.21 -1.98 12.63
CA LEU A 5 -8.79 -1.96 12.92
C LEU A 5 -8.13 -0.76 12.21
N ASP A 6 -6.97 -0.31 12.68
CA ASP A 6 -6.24 0.72 11.95
C ASP A 6 -5.66 0.14 10.65
N SER A 7 -5.54 0.95 9.59
CA SER A 7 -4.92 0.50 8.34
C SER A 7 -3.45 0.12 8.57
N ILE A 8 -2.99 -0.97 7.95
CA ILE A 8 -1.57 -1.33 7.91
C ILE A 8 -0.88 -0.48 6.85
N LYS A 9 0.27 0.12 7.18
CA LYS A 9 1.02 1.00 6.27
C LYS A 9 2.44 0.48 6.04
N LEU A 10 2.59 -0.42 5.08
CA LEU A 10 3.88 -0.94 4.67
C LEU A 10 4.60 0.09 3.79
N LYS A 11 5.92 0.26 4.00
CA LYS A 11 6.71 1.20 3.18
C LYS A 11 8.13 0.70 2.97
N ARG A 12 8.74 1.02 1.83
CA ARG A 12 10.16 0.78 1.58
C ARG A 12 10.74 1.71 0.53
N LYS A 13 12.07 1.79 0.49
CA LYS A 13 12.79 2.43 -0.62
C LYS A 13 12.86 1.47 -1.79
N ILE A 14 12.57 1.97 -2.99
CA ILE A 14 12.65 1.19 -4.22
C ILE A 14 14.08 1.20 -4.75
N LYS A 15 14.58 0.04 -5.17
CA LYS A 15 15.84 -0.05 -5.91
C LYS A 15 15.59 0.38 -7.36
N ILE A 16 16.29 1.42 -7.79
CA ILE A 16 16.19 1.98 -9.14
C ILE A 16 17.52 1.84 -9.84
N GLU A 17 17.47 1.38 -11.08
CA GLU A 17 18.62 1.27 -11.97
C GLU A 17 18.49 2.37 -13.04
N LYS A 18 19.53 3.22 -13.12
CA LYS A 18 19.58 4.32 -14.09
C LYS A 18 20.53 3.94 -15.21
N PHE A 19 20.07 4.11 -16.43
CA PHE A 19 20.85 3.85 -17.62
C PHE A 19 20.88 5.08 -18.51
N ARG A 20 21.92 5.14 -19.34
CA ARG A 20 22.09 6.10 -20.41
C ARG A 20 22.33 5.36 -21.71
N GLY A 21 21.57 5.67 -22.74
CA GLY A 21 21.68 4.99 -24.03
C GLY A 21 21.08 5.80 -25.17
N ILE A 22 21.22 5.26 -26.37
CA ILE A 22 20.52 5.76 -27.56
C ILE A 22 19.26 4.92 -27.75
N LEU A 23 18.13 5.60 -27.86
CA LEU A 23 16.82 4.98 -28.02
C LEU A 23 16.10 5.62 -29.20
N ASP A 24 15.20 4.84 -29.80
CA ASP A 24 14.15 5.34 -30.67
C ASP A 24 12.85 5.44 -29.86
N VAL A 25 12.43 6.67 -29.53
CA VAL A 25 11.27 6.91 -28.67
C VAL A 25 10.21 7.70 -29.45
N GLY A 26 8.99 7.19 -29.46
CA GLY A 26 7.80 7.90 -29.87
C GLY A 26 7.26 8.73 -28.72
N LYS A 27 7.17 10.05 -28.87
CA LYS A 27 6.45 10.90 -27.91
C LYS A 27 5.05 11.20 -28.43
N GLN A 28 4.03 11.00 -27.60
CA GLN A 28 2.66 11.25 -28.00
C GLN A 28 2.37 12.76 -28.12
N GLN A 29 1.99 13.22 -29.31
CA GLN A 29 1.75 14.64 -29.58
C GLN A 29 0.54 14.84 -30.50
N LYS A 30 -0.14 15.98 -30.36
CA LYS A 30 -1.17 16.40 -31.30
C LYS A 30 -0.50 16.90 -32.59
N LYS A 31 -0.75 16.23 -33.71
CA LYS A 31 -0.31 16.68 -35.05
C LYS A 31 -1.45 16.58 -36.04
N GLU A 32 -2.19 17.68 -36.15
CA GLU A 32 -3.40 17.77 -36.98
C GLU A 32 -3.15 17.41 -38.45
N SER A 33 -1.97 17.69 -38.98
CA SER A 33 -1.60 17.34 -40.35
C SER A 33 -1.65 15.84 -40.59
N TYR A 34 -1.14 15.02 -39.66
CA TYR A 34 -1.16 13.57 -39.81
C TYR A 34 -2.55 13.01 -39.52
N ILE A 35 -3.20 13.47 -38.44
CA ILE A 35 -4.58 13.05 -38.12
C ILE A 35 -5.55 13.31 -39.29
N SER A 36 -5.42 14.44 -39.97
CA SER A 36 -6.27 14.77 -41.12
C SER A 36 -6.08 13.81 -42.29
N ILE A 37 -4.84 13.36 -42.54
CA ILE A 37 -4.56 12.34 -43.57
C ILE A 37 -5.16 11.00 -43.17
N LEU A 38 -5.02 10.60 -41.90
CA LEU A 38 -5.57 9.33 -41.40
C LEU A 38 -7.11 9.32 -41.46
N LYS A 39 -7.77 10.44 -41.18
CA LYS A 39 -9.23 10.57 -41.32
C LYS A 39 -9.70 10.44 -42.76
N ILE A 40 -8.93 10.92 -43.75
CA ILE A 40 -9.25 10.65 -45.16
C ILE A 40 -9.19 9.15 -45.43
N ALA A 41 -8.15 8.47 -44.92
CA ALA A 41 -8.06 7.03 -45.07
C ALA A 41 -9.26 6.31 -44.44
N GLU A 42 -9.71 6.74 -43.26
CA GLU A 42 -10.89 6.19 -42.57
C GLU A 42 -12.18 6.41 -43.38
N GLU A 43 -12.41 7.62 -43.89
CA GLU A 43 -13.55 7.96 -44.75
C GLU A 43 -13.57 7.13 -46.05
N ASN A 44 -12.39 6.81 -46.58
CA ASN A 44 -12.21 6.02 -47.81
C ASN A 44 -12.12 4.50 -47.56
N GLY A 45 -12.70 4.01 -46.46
CA GLY A 45 -12.77 2.58 -46.17
C GLY A 45 -11.44 1.97 -45.71
N GLY A 46 -10.59 2.78 -45.08
CA GLY A 46 -9.32 2.37 -44.48
C GLY A 46 -8.09 2.52 -45.37
N LYS A 47 -8.18 3.20 -46.52
CA LYS A 47 -7.07 3.43 -47.45
C LYS A 47 -7.07 4.87 -47.97
N VAL A 48 -5.90 5.47 -48.10
CA VAL A 48 -5.72 6.79 -48.74
C VAL A 48 -4.73 6.70 -49.89
N GLU A 49 -5.06 7.36 -51.01
CA GLU A 49 -4.17 7.53 -52.15
C GLU A 49 -3.68 8.98 -52.24
N ALA A 50 -2.55 9.19 -52.93
CA ALA A 50 -1.96 10.52 -53.05
C ALA A 50 -2.95 11.56 -53.63
N LYS A 51 -3.78 11.13 -54.60
CA LYS A 51 -4.83 11.93 -55.22
C LYS A 51 -5.86 12.43 -54.20
N ASP A 52 -6.25 11.61 -53.23
CA ASP A 52 -7.22 11.97 -52.21
C ASP A 52 -6.71 13.14 -51.35
N ILE A 53 -5.44 13.07 -50.96
CA ILE A 53 -4.77 14.11 -50.15
C ILE A 53 -4.66 15.42 -50.93
N ILE A 54 -4.22 15.36 -52.19
CA ILE A 54 -4.06 16.55 -53.04
C ILE A 54 -5.40 17.21 -53.30
N ASN A 55 -6.42 16.43 -53.67
CA ASN A 55 -7.75 16.96 -53.97
C ASN A 55 -8.41 17.62 -52.75
N LYS A 56 -8.17 17.07 -51.54
CA LYS A 56 -8.79 17.56 -50.31
C LYS A 56 -8.06 18.76 -49.70
N PHE A 57 -6.72 18.81 -49.74
CA PHE A 57 -5.94 19.83 -49.03
C PHE A 57 -5.08 20.75 -49.90
N PHE A 58 -4.63 20.30 -51.08
CA PHE A 58 -3.58 20.96 -51.83
C PHE A 58 -3.89 21.05 -53.34
N LYS A 59 -5.11 21.52 -53.69
CA LYS A 59 -5.52 21.72 -55.09
C LYS A 59 -4.40 22.38 -55.90
N GLU A 60 -4.16 21.87 -57.12
CA GLU A 60 -3.11 22.31 -58.06
C GLU A 60 -1.66 21.96 -57.68
N ARG A 61 -1.42 21.16 -56.64
CA ARG A 61 -0.09 20.62 -56.30
C ARG A 61 0.16 19.25 -56.96
N PRO A 62 1.43 18.87 -57.22
CA PRO A 62 1.75 17.57 -57.81
C PRO A 62 1.47 16.40 -56.84
N GLU A 63 1.05 15.25 -57.38
CA GLU A 63 0.78 14.01 -56.61
C GLU A 63 1.98 13.56 -55.76
N SER A 64 3.21 13.86 -56.19
CA SER A 64 4.44 13.58 -55.41
C SER A 64 4.46 14.19 -54.01
N LEU A 65 3.67 15.24 -53.73
CA LEU A 65 3.51 15.78 -52.38
C LEU A 65 2.63 14.85 -51.53
N GLY A 66 1.54 14.32 -52.10
CA GLY A 66 0.66 13.35 -51.45
C GLY A 66 1.39 12.04 -51.14
N GLU A 67 2.17 11.52 -52.10
CA GLU A 67 3.02 10.35 -51.91
C GLU A 67 4.03 10.55 -50.76
N ARG A 68 4.68 11.71 -50.71
CA ARG A 68 5.60 12.06 -49.60
C ARG A 68 4.91 12.09 -48.24
N LEU A 69 3.67 12.58 -48.19
CA LEU A 69 2.88 12.61 -46.95
C LEU A 69 2.47 11.19 -46.51
N ILE A 70 2.04 10.34 -47.44
CA ILE A 70 1.74 8.92 -47.16
C ILE A 70 3.00 8.21 -46.67
N HIS A 71 4.13 8.38 -47.37
CA HIS A 71 5.39 7.78 -46.97
C HIS A 71 5.82 8.22 -45.56
N ARG A 72 5.57 9.49 -45.19
CA ARG A 72 5.86 9.98 -43.84
C ARG A 72 4.96 9.36 -42.77
N CYS A 73 3.67 9.17 -43.07
CA CYS A 73 2.76 8.43 -42.20
C CYS A 73 3.20 6.96 -42.06
N TYR A 74 3.70 6.35 -43.14
CA TYR A 74 4.29 5.01 -43.12
C TYR A 74 5.53 4.93 -42.20
N LEU A 75 6.45 5.90 -42.27
CA LEU A 75 7.63 5.93 -41.40
C LEU A 75 7.29 6.04 -39.90
N TYR A 76 6.13 6.63 -39.56
CA TYR A 76 5.62 6.64 -38.18
C TYR A 76 4.75 5.43 -37.83
N GLY A 77 4.58 4.49 -38.77
CA GLY A 77 3.77 3.29 -38.59
C GLY A 77 2.26 3.55 -38.56
N LEU A 78 1.80 4.72 -39.02
CA LEU A 78 0.37 5.10 -39.03
C LEU A 78 -0.37 4.55 -40.25
N LEU A 79 0.36 4.38 -41.37
CA LEU A 79 -0.11 3.75 -42.59
C LEU A 79 0.83 2.62 -42.99
N THR A 80 0.34 1.67 -43.77
CA THR A 80 1.18 0.77 -44.56
C THR A 80 1.78 1.53 -45.75
N GLU A 81 2.76 0.93 -46.42
CA GLU A 81 3.40 1.54 -47.60
C GLU A 81 2.40 1.81 -48.74
N ASP A 82 1.35 0.99 -48.88
CA ASP A 82 0.25 1.15 -49.84
C ASP A 82 -0.87 2.10 -49.36
N GLY A 83 -0.69 2.78 -48.22
CA GLY A 83 -1.60 3.81 -47.72
C GLY A 83 -2.80 3.29 -46.92
N ARG A 84 -2.78 2.06 -46.40
CA ARG A 84 -3.85 1.54 -45.53
C ARG A 84 -3.61 1.88 -44.07
N LEU A 85 -4.67 2.10 -43.32
CA LEU A 85 -4.59 2.34 -41.87
C LEU A 85 -4.03 1.12 -41.14
N THR A 86 -3.03 1.36 -40.30
CA THR A 86 -2.57 0.39 -39.31
C THR A 86 -3.42 0.51 -38.04
N GLU A 87 -3.28 -0.45 -37.12
CA GLU A 87 -3.91 -0.33 -35.80
C GLU A 87 -3.42 0.92 -35.04
N GLU A 88 -2.13 1.28 -35.16
CA GLU A 88 -1.60 2.52 -34.59
C GLU A 88 -2.23 3.76 -35.25
N GLY A 89 -2.48 3.72 -36.56
CA GLY A 89 -3.19 4.77 -37.28
C GLY A 89 -4.63 4.95 -36.79
N LYS A 90 -5.35 3.86 -36.54
CA LYS A 90 -6.71 3.90 -35.96
C LYS A 90 -6.70 4.46 -34.55
N SER A 91 -5.84 3.94 -33.67
CA SER A 91 -5.70 4.48 -32.31
C SER A 91 -5.31 5.96 -32.31
N ALA A 92 -4.48 6.39 -33.27
CA ALA A 92 -4.11 7.80 -33.39
C ALA A 92 -5.30 8.70 -33.76
N ILE A 93 -6.24 8.23 -34.60
CA ILE A 93 -7.48 8.93 -34.91
C ILE A 93 -8.35 9.06 -33.66
N GLU A 94 -8.58 7.94 -32.95
CA GLU A 94 -9.40 7.88 -31.73
C GLU A 94 -8.87 8.78 -30.63
N GLU A 95 -7.56 8.73 -30.37
CA GLU A 95 -6.89 9.52 -29.34
C GLU A 95 -6.57 10.96 -29.79
N ASN A 96 -6.77 11.27 -31.07
CA ASN A 96 -6.40 12.54 -31.74
C ASN A 96 -4.93 12.95 -31.50
N LYS A 97 -4.03 11.97 -31.41
CA LYS A 97 -2.60 12.15 -31.15
C LYS A 97 -1.79 11.08 -31.88
N VAL A 98 -0.56 11.41 -32.26
CA VAL A 98 0.36 10.49 -32.92
C VAL A 98 1.64 10.35 -32.10
N PHE A 99 2.28 9.19 -32.18
CA PHE A 99 3.64 9.02 -31.69
C PHE A 99 4.63 9.53 -32.74
N LEU A 100 5.38 10.56 -32.41
CA LEU A 100 6.45 11.05 -33.25
C LEU A 100 7.75 10.38 -32.83
N LYS A 101 8.26 9.53 -33.72
CA LYS A 101 9.51 8.80 -33.53
C LYS A 101 10.70 9.77 -33.54
N GLU A 102 11.47 9.76 -32.46
CA GLU A 102 12.69 10.52 -32.27
C GLU A 102 13.84 9.56 -31.94
N ASN A 103 14.95 9.67 -32.67
CA ASN A 103 16.21 9.01 -32.30
C ASN A 103 17.03 9.99 -31.46
N GLY A 104 17.46 9.57 -30.28
CA GLY A 104 18.17 10.46 -29.37
C GLY A 104 18.93 9.74 -28.26
N ALA A 105 19.73 10.50 -27.52
CA ALA A 105 20.37 10.02 -26.30
C ALA A 105 19.45 10.33 -25.09
N TYR A 106 19.24 9.35 -24.24
CA TYR A 106 18.33 9.45 -23.11
C TYR A 106 18.96 8.92 -21.83
N ASN A 107 18.57 9.51 -20.69
CA ASN A 107 18.64 8.81 -19.41
C ASN A 107 17.28 8.14 -19.18
N PHE A 108 17.29 6.92 -18.66
CA PHE A 108 16.07 6.21 -18.31
C PHE A 108 16.23 5.47 -16.98
N TRP A 109 15.14 5.40 -16.21
CA TRP A 109 15.13 4.84 -14.87
C TRP A 109 14.18 3.66 -14.84
N THR A 110 14.65 2.54 -14.30
CA THR A 110 13.93 1.28 -14.29
C THR A 110 13.89 0.68 -12.89
N THR A 111 12.93 -0.21 -12.67
CA THR A 111 12.79 -0.96 -11.42
C THR A 111 12.41 -2.41 -11.69
N LYS A 112 12.77 -3.28 -10.74
CA LYS A 112 12.32 -4.68 -10.66
C LYS A 112 11.50 -4.92 -9.39
N ASP A 113 11.04 -3.85 -8.73
CA ASP A 113 10.26 -3.97 -7.51
C ASP A 113 8.94 -4.71 -7.81
N PRO A 114 8.61 -5.80 -7.10
CA PRO A 114 7.45 -6.64 -7.40
C PRO A 114 6.10 -5.91 -7.26
N LEU A 115 6.06 -4.79 -6.53
CA LEU A 115 4.88 -3.95 -6.41
C LEU A 115 4.68 -3.02 -7.62
N ILE A 116 5.68 -2.88 -8.48
CA ILE A 116 5.61 -2.04 -9.68
C ILE A 116 5.75 -2.93 -10.91
N LYS A 117 4.63 -3.24 -11.55
CA LYS A 117 4.63 -4.03 -12.79
C LYS A 117 5.29 -3.31 -13.96
N GLN A 118 5.15 -1.98 -14.04
CA GLN A 118 5.79 -1.20 -15.09
C GLN A 118 7.29 -1.02 -14.78
N ILE A 119 8.11 -1.68 -15.59
CA ILE A 119 9.57 -1.68 -15.45
C ILE A 119 10.16 -0.28 -15.62
N LEU A 120 9.76 0.44 -16.66
CA LEU A 120 10.28 1.77 -16.99
C LEU A 120 9.52 2.86 -16.24
N LEU A 121 10.22 3.61 -15.38
CA LEU A 121 9.63 4.66 -14.56
C LEU A 121 9.64 6.02 -15.27
N ASN A 122 10.77 6.38 -15.87
CA ASN A 122 10.96 7.71 -16.48
C ASN A 122 11.98 7.65 -17.62
N VAL A 123 11.90 8.61 -18.53
CA VAL A 123 12.83 8.84 -19.64
C VAL A 123 13.05 10.34 -19.80
N GLU A 124 14.30 10.76 -19.91
CA GLU A 124 14.68 12.16 -20.09
C GLU A 124 15.69 12.33 -21.23
N ASP A 125 15.42 13.30 -22.11
CA ASP A 125 16.31 13.67 -23.20
C ASP A 125 17.65 14.18 -22.65
N ILE A 126 18.75 13.71 -23.24
CA ILE A 126 20.07 14.25 -22.98
C ILE A 126 20.40 15.28 -24.06
N ASN A 127 20.52 16.54 -23.63
CA ASN A 127 21.08 17.56 -24.50
C ASN A 127 22.60 17.39 -24.58
N LEU A 128 23.07 16.73 -25.65
CA LEU A 128 24.49 16.40 -25.88
C LEU A 128 25.40 17.64 -25.86
N PHE A 129 24.87 18.84 -26.17
CA PHE A 129 25.63 20.09 -26.17
C PHE A 129 26.03 20.59 -24.77
N HIS A 130 25.43 20.07 -23.69
CA HIS A 130 25.72 20.48 -22.31
C HIS A 130 26.49 19.43 -21.50
N MET A 131 27.01 18.38 -22.14
CA MET A 131 27.82 17.39 -21.43
C MET A 131 29.20 17.95 -21.07
N LYS A 132 29.42 18.23 -19.78
CA LYS A 132 30.76 18.45 -19.24
C LYS A 132 31.58 17.17 -19.41
N LYS A 133 32.69 17.24 -20.16
CA LYS A 133 33.74 16.21 -20.20
C LYS A 133 34.30 16.05 -18.79
N GLY A 134 33.88 15.05 -18.03
CA GLY A 134 34.38 14.91 -16.66
C GLY A 134 33.91 13.72 -15.85
N ASN A 135 32.80 13.07 -16.20
CA ASN A 135 32.41 11.86 -15.48
C ASN A 135 33.13 10.65 -16.09
N ALA A 136 33.87 9.92 -15.26
CA ALA A 136 34.51 8.66 -15.60
C ALA A 136 33.52 7.79 -16.38
N ILE A 137 33.89 7.41 -17.60
CA ILE A 137 33.06 6.57 -18.44
C ILE A 137 33.04 5.20 -17.77
N LYS A 138 31.94 4.87 -17.06
CA LYS A 138 31.64 3.48 -16.71
C LYS A 138 31.54 2.68 -18.01
N GLU A 139 32.03 1.44 -17.99
CA GLU A 139 32.02 0.54 -19.14
C GLU A 139 30.61 0.45 -19.75
N LEU A 140 30.58 0.38 -21.08
CA LEU A 140 29.35 0.08 -21.81
C LEU A 140 29.01 -1.39 -21.58
N ILE A 141 27.76 -1.63 -21.24
CA ILE A 141 27.20 -2.97 -21.06
C ILE A 141 26.14 -3.23 -22.13
N ASN A 142 25.92 -4.51 -22.44
CA ASN A 142 24.77 -4.89 -23.25
C ASN A 142 23.48 -4.55 -22.49
N ILE A 143 22.47 -4.07 -23.22
CA ILE A 143 21.17 -3.82 -22.64
C ILE A 143 20.59 -5.14 -22.09
N PRO A 144 20.15 -5.18 -20.83
CA PRO A 144 19.56 -6.38 -20.28
C PRO A 144 18.26 -6.76 -21.01
N ASP A 145 18.03 -8.06 -21.22
CA ASP A 145 16.88 -8.58 -21.97
C ASP A 145 15.52 -8.11 -21.42
N TRP A 146 15.39 -8.00 -20.10
CA TRP A 146 14.17 -7.52 -19.46
C TRP A 146 13.86 -6.05 -19.75
N ILE A 147 14.86 -5.24 -20.11
CA ILE A 147 14.65 -3.87 -20.61
C ILE A 147 14.35 -3.93 -22.12
N LYS A 148 15.04 -4.78 -22.87
CA LYS A 148 14.81 -4.95 -24.32
C LYS A 148 13.38 -5.42 -24.62
N ASN A 149 12.77 -6.19 -23.72
CA ASN A 149 11.36 -6.58 -23.78
C ASN A 149 10.36 -5.40 -23.72
N LEU A 150 10.82 -4.17 -23.45
CA LEU A 150 9.99 -2.96 -23.52
C LEU A 150 9.87 -2.39 -24.94
N GLU A 151 10.55 -2.97 -25.92
CA GLU A 151 10.40 -2.58 -27.32
C GLU A 151 8.97 -2.82 -27.81
N ASN A 152 8.47 -1.85 -28.56
CA ASN A 152 7.10 -1.73 -29.06
C ASN A 152 6.01 -1.52 -28.00
N GLU A 153 6.35 -1.42 -26.72
CA GLU A 153 5.40 -1.16 -25.63
C GLU A 153 4.99 0.32 -25.57
N ARG A 154 3.71 0.55 -25.24
CA ARG A 154 3.15 1.87 -24.92
C ARG A 154 3.23 2.07 -23.40
N ILE A 155 3.95 3.09 -22.96
CA ILE A 155 4.31 3.27 -21.55
C ILE A 155 3.88 4.65 -21.07
N ASN A 156 3.15 4.68 -19.96
CA ASN A 156 2.78 5.92 -19.27
C ASN A 156 3.81 6.22 -18.16
N LEU A 157 4.68 7.20 -18.42
CA LEU A 157 5.77 7.55 -17.52
C LEU A 157 5.25 8.04 -16.15
N PHE A 158 6.10 7.94 -15.13
CA PHE A 158 5.80 8.35 -13.76
C PHE A 158 6.26 9.79 -13.51
N ASN A 159 6.65 10.49 -14.58
CA ASN A 159 7.04 11.88 -14.54
C ASN A 159 5.83 12.79 -14.24
N LYS A 160 6.10 14.03 -13.84
CA LYS A 160 5.05 14.99 -13.44
C LYS A 160 4.01 15.28 -14.53
N LYS A 161 4.37 15.05 -15.80
CA LYS A 161 3.50 15.30 -16.95
C LYS A 161 2.65 14.09 -17.33
N ASN A 162 2.93 12.91 -16.76
CA ASN A 162 2.33 11.63 -17.17
C ASN A 162 2.36 11.45 -18.69
N GLU A 163 3.52 11.72 -19.29
CA GLU A 163 3.70 11.56 -20.73
C GLU A 163 3.58 10.09 -21.13
N ILE A 164 2.85 9.85 -22.23
CA ILE A 164 2.79 8.53 -22.86
C ILE A 164 3.85 8.49 -23.94
N ILE A 165 4.70 7.47 -23.87
CA ILE A 165 5.73 7.20 -24.87
C ILE A 165 5.54 5.81 -25.46
N LYS A 166 6.15 5.59 -26.62
CA LYS A 166 6.34 4.27 -27.20
C LYS A 166 7.83 4.06 -27.42
N ILE A 167 8.38 2.94 -26.98
CA ILE A 167 9.77 2.61 -27.29
C ILE A 167 9.75 1.77 -28.56
N TYR A 168 10.49 2.16 -29.58
CA TYR A 168 10.60 1.36 -30.80
C TYR A 168 11.80 0.43 -30.73
N GLU A 169 12.92 0.94 -30.25
CA GLU A 169 14.19 0.22 -30.25
C GLU A 169 15.12 0.80 -29.18
N PHE A 170 15.88 -0.09 -28.52
CA PHE A 170 17.08 0.28 -27.79
C PHE A 170 18.32 -0.09 -28.60
N ARG A 171 19.33 0.78 -28.63
CA ARG A 171 20.64 0.33 -29.07
C ARG A 171 21.23 -0.67 -28.07
N ASP A 172 21.96 -1.65 -28.59
CA ASP A 172 22.45 -2.79 -27.81
C ASP A 172 23.37 -2.40 -26.64
N LEU A 173 24.06 -1.25 -26.72
CA LEU A 173 24.98 -0.80 -25.69
C LEU A 173 24.44 0.38 -24.90
N VAL A 174 24.42 0.24 -23.58
CA VAL A 174 24.02 1.27 -22.63
C VAL A 174 25.09 1.46 -21.56
N GLN A 175 25.08 2.62 -20.91
CA GLN A 175 25.92 2.93 -19.78
C GLN A 175 25.08 2.92 -18.50
N GLU A 176 25.47 2.11 -17.52
CA GLU A 176 24.88 2.20 -16.18
C GLU A 176 25.38 3.45 -15.46
N MET A 177 24.46 4.22 -14.90
CA MET A 177 24.71 5.49 -14.24
C MET A 177 24.43 5.36 -12.74
N GLU A 178 25.03 6.23 -11.95
CA GLU A 178 24.60 6.35 -10.55
C GLU A 178 23.16 6.85 -10.49
N ASN A 179 22.33 6.11 -9.75
CA ASN A 179 20.95 6.50 -9.53
C ASN A 179 20.90 7.74 -8.61
N ASP A 180 20.21 8.75 -9.09
CA ASP A 180 19.97 10.02 -8.42
C ASP A 180 18.52 10.18 -7.92
N LEU A 181 17.64 9.19 -8.18
CA LEU A 181 16.26 9.22 -7.70
C LEU A 181 16.11 8.55 -6.34
N ASN A 182 15.41 9.23 -5.44
CA ASN A 182 14.95 8.72 -4.16
C ASN A 182 13.44 8.51 -4.19
N ILE A 183 13.05 7.25 -4.36
CA ILE A 183 11.63 6.85 -4.45
C ILE A 183 11.28 5.90 -3.31
N MET A 184 10.15 6.20 -2.67
CA MET A 184 9.54 5.38 -1.63
C MET A 184 8.19 4.86 -2.10
N ILE A 185 7.94 3.58 -1.86
CA ILE A 185 6.62 2.97 -2.05
C ILE A 185 5.92 2.83 -0.71
N TYR A 186 4.61 3.07 -0.73
CA TYR A 186 3.70 2.91 0.40
C TYR A 186 2.56 2.01 -0.04
N TYR A 187 2.42 0.87 0.63
CA TYR A 187 1.27 -0.02 0.49
C TYR A 187 0.40 0.11 1.73
N ILE A 188 -0.77 0.73 1.56
CA ILE A 188 -1.74 1.00 2.62
C ILE A 188 -2.86 -0.02 2.49
N VAL A 189 -2.93 -0.93 3.45
CA VAL A 189 -3.90 -2.02 3.49
C VAL A 189 -5.01 -1.62 4.45
N SER A 190 -6.18 -1.36 3.88
CA SER A 190 -7.37 -0.96 4.63
C SER A 190 -7.95 -2.18 5.37
N PRO A 191 -8.55 -1.99 6.57
CA PRO A 191 -9.16 -3.05 7.38
C PRO A 191 -10.51 -3.55 6.81
N SER A 192 -10.57 -3.71 5.49
CA SER A 192 -11.72 -4.13 4.70
C SER A 192 -11.30 -5.30 3.84
N ASP A 193 -12.21 -6.24 3.61
CA ASP A 193 -11.96 -7.40 2.75
C ASP A 193 -11.89 -7.00 1.26
N LYS A 194 -12.25 -5.74 0.94
CA LYS A 194 -12.22 -5.19 -0.41
C LYS A 194 -10.83 -4.65 -0.75
N ILE A 195 -10.15 -5.32 -1.69
CA ILE A 195 -8.84 -4.91 -2.21
C ILE A 195 -8.87 -3.49 -2.80
N GLU A 196 -9.99 -3.08 -3.39
CA GLU A 196 -10.19 -1.73 -3.96
C GLU A 196 -10.06 -0.59 -2.93
N GLU A 197 -10.22 -0.89 -1.63
CA GLU A 197 -10.00 0.09 -0.56
C GLU A 197 -8.52 0.22 -0.17
N HIS A 198 -7.65 -0.66 -0.67
CA HIS A 198 -6.21 -0.58 -0.47
C HIS A 198 -5.62 0.49 -1.40
N LYS A 199 -4.44 1.01 -1.06
CA LYS A 199 -3.76 2.02 -1.87
C LYS A 199 -2.29 1.69 -2.02
N LEU A 200 -1.77 1.90 -3.22
CA LEU A 200 -0.35 1.75 -3.52
C LEU A 200 0.18 3.06 -4.09
N LEU A 201 1.07 3.71 -3.34
CA LEU A 201 1.54 5.05 -3.62
C LEU A 201 3.06 5.07 -3.78
N ILE A 202 3.51 5.70 -4.85
CA ILE A 202 4.90 6.05 -5.08
C ILE A 202 5.08 7.52 -4.73
N THR A 203 6.12 7.82 -3.95
CA THR A 203 6.44 9.17 -3.49
C THR A 203 7.96 9.42 -3.54
N GLY A 204 8.34 10.70 -3.41
CA GLY A 204 9.73 11.15 -3.54
C GLY A 204 9.87 12.04 -4.77
N ASP A 205 10.90 11.79 -5.57
CA ASP A 205 11.16 12.53 -6.82
C ASP A 205 10.11 12.26 -7.90
N LEU A 206 9.56 11.04 -7.91
CA LEU A 206 8.39 10.66 -8.70
C LEU A 206 7.19 10.45 -7.77
N LYS A 207 5.99 10.81 -8.24
CA LYS A 207 4.74 10.68 -7.49
C LYS A 207 3.67 10.08 -8.37
N LYS A 208 3.18 8.89 -8.00
CA LYS A 208 2.12 8.20 -8.75
C LYS A 208 1.33 7.28 -7.82
N GLU A 209 0.01 7.30 -7.95
CA GLU A 209 -0.85 6.26 -7.38
C GLU A 209 -0.96 5.13 -8.39
N LEU A 210 -0.67 3.91 -7.95
CA LEU A 210 -0.74 2.73 -8.80
C LEU A 210 -2.13 2.13 -8.71
N ILE A 211 -2.71 1.86 -9.89
CA ILE A 211 -4.06 1.31 -10.04
C ILE A 211 -4.05 -0.21 -9.82
N GLU A 212 -2.97 -0.87 -10.22
CA GLU A 212 -2.83 -2.31 -10.08
C GLU A 212 -2.34 -2.66 -8.68
N LEU A 213 -3.26 -3.15 -7.85
CA LEU A 213 -3.00 -3.50 -6.46
C LEU A 213 -2.66 -4.99 -6.31
N PRO A 214 -1.81 -5.36 -5.33
CA PRO A 214 -1.60 -6.76 -4.95
C PRO A 214 -2.90 -7.42 -4.50
N LYS A 215 -3.06 -8.72 -4.80
CA LYS A 215 -4.24 -9.51 -4.44
C LYS A 215 -4.15 -10.07 -3.01
N TYR A 216 -3.74 -9.24 -2.06
CA TYR A 216 -3.67 -9.59 -0.65
C TYR A 216 -4.77 -8.85 0.12
N SER A 217 -5.50 -9.58 0.97
CA SER A 217 -6.45 -8.99 1.90
C SER A 217 -5.72 -8.41 3.12
N TYR A 218 -6.45 -7.64 3.95
CA TYR A 218 -5.93 -7.21 5.24
C TYR A 218 -5.51 -8.39 6.12
N GLU A 219 -6.30 -9.46 6.15
CA GLU A 219 -6.02 -10.64 6.96
C GLU A 219 -4.74 -11.34 6.51
N ASP A 220 -4.54 -11.50 5.20
CA ASP A 220 -3.33 -12.14 4.67
C ASP A 220 -2.07 -11.39 5.09
N ILE A 221 -2.09 -10.06 4.94
CA ILE A 221 -0.98 -9.21 5.35
C ILE A 221 -0.78 -9.26 6.87
N TRP A 222 -1.86 -9.23 7.64
CA TRP A 222 -1.79 -9.26 9.10
C TRP A 222 -1.21 -10.58 9.62
N LEU A 223 -1.68 -11.71 9.10
CA LEU A 223 -1.15 -13.03 9.46
C LEU A 223 0.31 -13.19 9.01
N SER A 224 0.66 -12.65 7.85
CA SER A 224 2.05 -12.62 7.39
C SER A 224 2.95 -11.78 8.31
N LEU A 225 2.44 -10.68 8.89
CA LEU A 225 3.19 -9.90 9.87
C LEU A 225 3.41 -10.63 11.20
N LEU A 226 2.41 -11.42 11.64
CA LEU A 226 2.50 -12.16 12.90
C LEU A 226 3.40 -13.40 12.79
N GLU A 227 3.58 -13.96 11.60
CA GLU A 227 4.39 -15.16 11.34
C GLU A 227 4.12 -16.29 12.35
N LYS A 228 5.05 -16.48 13.30
CA LYS A 228 5.01 -17.52 14.34
C LYS A 228 3.93 -17.29 15.40
N GLU A 229 3.47 -16.04 15.57
CA GLU A 229 2.41 -15.66 16.51
C GLU A 229 1.03 -15.62 15.84
N SER A 230 0.90 -16.09 14.60
CA SER A 230 -0.37 -16.16 13.88
C SER A 230 -1.43 -16.99 14.62
N ASN A 231 -1.00 -18.02 15.37
CA ASN A 231 -1.87 -18.82 16.23
C ASN A 231 -2.46 -18.05 17.43
N ARG A 232 -1.84 -16.92 17.80
CA ARG A 232 -2.35 -16.03 18.85
C ARG A 232 -3.37 -15.03 18.30
N TRP A 233 -3.73 -15.07 17.03
CA TRP A 233 -4.77 -14.21 16.47
C TRP A 233 -6.14 -14.91 16.46
N ASP A 234 -7.10 -14.33 17.17
CA ASP A 234 -8.49 -14.80 17.14
C ASP A 234 -9.26 -14.11 15.99
N LYS A 235 -9.65 -14.91 14.99
CA LYS A 235 -10.32 -14.42 13.77
C LYS A 235 -11.73 -13.93 14.04
N GLU A 236 -12.45 -14.57 14.96
CA GLU A 236 -13.85 -14.23 15.26
C GLU A 236 -13.94 -12.84 15.91
N SER A 237 -13.09 -12.59 16.91
CA SER A 237 -13.05 -11.33 17.64
C SER A 237 -12.19 -10.25 16.96
N ASN A 238 -11.37 -10.61 15.97
CA ASN A 238 -10.34 -9.76 15.38
C ASN A 238 -9.44 -9.15 16.46
N ALA A 239 -8.93 -10.01 17.34
CA ALA A 239 -8.16 -9.62 18.51
C ALA A 239 -6.97 -10.56 18.72
N TYR A 240 -5.92 -10.02 19.32
CA TYR A 240 -4.71 -10.76 19.64
C TYR A 240 -4.79 -11.34 21.06
N MET A 241 -4.47 -12.62 21.20
CA MET A 241 -4.50 -13.37 22.45
C MET A 241 -3.22 -13.15 23.24
N CYS A 242 -3.35 -12.65 24.47
CA CYS A 242 -2.24 -12.36 25.37
C CYS A 242 -2.42 -13.05 26.73
N LYS A 243 -1.31 -13.22 27.43
CA LYS A 243 -1.32 -13.43 28.89
C LYS A 243 -1.32 -12.09 29.61
N LEU A 244 -1.87 -12.05 30.83
CA LEU A 244 -1.92 -10.83 31.64
C LEU A 244 -0.53 -10.26 31.93
N GLU A 245 0.42 -11.15 32.24
CA GLU A 245 1.81 -10.81 32.60
C GLU A 245 2.60 -10.15 31.46
N GLU A 246 2.23 -10.43 30.20
CA GLU A 246 2.87 -9.87 29.01
C GLU A 246 2.47 -8.39 28.76
N LEU A 247 1.48 -7.88 29.50
CA LEU A 247 0.87 -6.58 29.28
C LEU A 247 1.28 -5.57 30.37
N ASP A 248 1.49 -4.32 29.96
CA ASP A 248 1.58 -3.19 30.87
C ASP A 248 0.17 -2.74 31.34
N ASN A 249 0.11 -2.01 32.46
CA ASN A 249 -1.16 -1.59 33.06
C ASN A 249 -2.07 -0.81 32.08
N SER A 250 -1.47 -0.01 31.18
CA SER A 250 -2.23 0.75 30.20
C SER A 250 -2.91 -0.15 29.15
N SER A 251 -2.22 -1.19 28.67
CA SER A 251 -2.80 -2.18 27.74
C SER A 251 -3.85 -3.04 28.42
N ARG A 252 -3.62 -3.43 29.69
CA ARG A 252 -4.57 -4.22 30.49
C ARG A 252 -5.92 -3.51 30.66
N LEU A 253 -5.91 -2.20 30.91
CA LEU A 253 -7.13 -1.40 31.08
C LEU A 253 -7.79 -1.02 29.75
N SER A 254 -6.99 -0.71 28.72
CA SER A 254 -7.52 -0.26 27.44
C SER A 254 -7.94 -1.38 26.48
N PHE A 255 -7.56 -2.63 26.80
CA PHE A 255 -7.69 -3.81 25.95
C PHE A 255 -7.09 -3.60 24.55
N LYS A 256 -5.97 -2.88 24.49
CA LYS A 256 -5.26 -2.60 23.24
C LYS A 256 -3.76 -2.63 23.44
N ILE A 257 -3.05 -3.16 22.46
CA ILE A 257 -1.58 -3.12 22.40
C ILE A 257 -1.08 -2.41 21.16
N THR A 258 0.20 -2.09 21.20
CA THR A 258 0.98 -1.67 20.04
C THR A 258 2.04 -2.73 19.74
N LYS A 259 2.15 -3.18 18.49
CA LYS A 259 3.19 -4.11 18.05
C LYS A 259 4.10 -3.46 17.03
N SER A 260 5.39 -3.76 17.15
CA SER A 260 6.41 -3.29 16.21
C SER A 260 7.06 -4.47 15.51
N PHE A 261 7.10 -4.40 14.18
CA PHE A 261 7.66 -5.40 13.30
C PHE A 261 8.94 -4.84 12.68
N LYS A 262 10.06 -5.54 12.86
CA LYS A 262 11.34 -5.14 12.28
C LYS A 262 11.48 -5.75 10.91
N ASN A 263 11.68 -4.90 9.90
CA ASN A 263 11.81 -5.27 8.48
C ASN A 263 10.92 -6.44 8.04
N PRO A 264 9.57 -6.33 8.16
CA PRO A 264 8.70 -7.45 7.86
C PRO A 264 8.83 -7.87 6.40
N GLU A 265 8.91 -9.17 6.17
CA GLU A 265 8.90 -9.79 4.85
C GLU A 265 7.50 -10.33 4.56
N ILE A 266 6.93 -9.91 3.44
CA ILE A 266 5.64 -10.42 2.98
C ILE A 266 5.89 -11.22 1.71
N LEU A 267 5.36 -12.45 1.64
CA LEU A 267 5.52 -13.34 0.50
C LEU A 267 5.16 -12.61 -0.80
N ASP A 268 5.98 -12.79 -1.84
CA ASP A 268 5.88 -12.17 -3.17
C ASP A 268 5.94 -10.63 -3.23
N LEU A 269 5.82 -9.94 -2.09
CA LEU A 269 5.96 -8.49 -2.02
C LEU A 269 7.35 -8.08 -1.54
N GLY A 270 8.09 -8.94 -0.85
CA GLY A 270 9.43 -8.73 -0.34
C GLY A 270 9.49 -8.01 1.01
N ILE A 271 10.66 -7.45 1.32
CA ILE A 271 10.96 -6.87 2.63
C ILE A 271 10.56 -5.39 2.68
N PHE A 272 9.95 -4.96 3.78
CA PHE A 272 9.58 -3.58 4.06
C PHE A 272 10.42 -2.97 5.19
N ASN A 273 10.29 -1.65 5.41
CA ASN A 273 10.88 -0.98 6.56
C ASN A 273 10.12 -1.34 7.84
N ASN A 274 10.73 -1.06 8.99
CA ASN A 274 10.09 -1.19 10.30
C ASN A 274 8.68 -0.56 10.33
N LEU A 275 7.75 -1.32 10.88
CA LEU A 275 6.33 -0.99 10.97
C LEU A 275 5.89 -1.05 12.42
N THR A 276 5.09 -0.07 12.85
CA THR A 276 4.39 -0.12 14.15
C THR A 276 2.89 -0.06 13.90
N VAL A 277 2.15 -1.05 14.42
CA VAL A 277 0.70 -1.11 14.37
C VAL A 277 0.16 -0.87 15.76
N ASN A 278 -0.65 0.19 15.89
CA ASN A 278 -1.19 0.65 17.16
C ASN A 278 -2.62 0.12 17.36
N ARG A 279 -3.08 0.20 18.61
CA ARG A 279 -4.50 -0.02 18.98
C ARG A 279 -5.04 -1.39 18.59
N ILE A 280 -4.18 -2.40 18.55
CA ILE A 280 -4.54 -3.78 18.25
C ILE A 280 -5.40 -4.28 19.41
N PRO A 281 -6.67 -4.67 19.19
CA PRO A 281 -7.51 -5.24 20.23
C PRO A 281 -6.88 -6.50 20.81
N ILE A 282 -6.94 -6.66 22.13
CA ILE A 282 -6.45 -7.86 22.82
C ILE A 282 -7.55 -8.55 23.61
N ILE A 283 -7.39 -9.86 23.75
CA ILE A 283 -8.23 -10.73 24.56
C ILE A 283 -7.35 -11.72 25.35
N PRO A 284 -7.85 -12.32 26.44
CA PRO A 284 -7.13 -13.35 27.17
C PRO A 284 -6.82 -14.58 26.30
N ILE A 285 -5.72 -15.27 26.52
CA ILE A 285 -5.40 -16.48 25.73
C ILE A 285 -6.28 -17.69 26.08
N ASN A 286 -6.81 -17.77 27.30
CA ASN A 286 -7.67 -18.86 27.76
C ASN A 286 -8.58 -18.38 28.91
N ASN A 287 -9.44 -19.27 29.44
CA ASN A 287 -10.35 -18.95 30.55
C ASN A 287 -9.62 -18.61 31.86
N GLU A 288 -8.49 -19.25 32.15
CA GLU A 288 -7.74 -18.99 33.40
C GLU A 288 -7.22 -17.54 33.40
N GLU A 289 -6.55 -17.15 32.32
CA GLU A 289 -6.05 -15.79 32.10
C GLU A 289 -7.18 -14.77 32.04
N ALA A 290 -8.35 -15.14 31.51
CA ALA A 290 -9.52 -14.27 31.51
C ALA A 290 -10.01 -13.98 32.93
N ASN A 291 -10.02 -14.98 33.81
CA ASN A 291 -10.38 -14.81 35.22
C ASN A 291 -9.34 -13.96 35.96
N SER A 292 -8.05 -14.28 35.82
CA SER A 292 -6.97 -13.49 36.43
C SER A 292 -7.02 -12.03 35.99
N TRP A 293 -7.26 -11.78 34.70
CA TRP A 293 -7.36 -10.41 34.19
C TRP A 293 -8.63 -9.70 34.69
N ALA A 294 -9.77 -10.39 34.77
CA ALA A 294 -11.00 -9.80 35.32
C ALA A 294 -10.86 -9.44 36.80
N ILE A 295 -10.20 -10.30 37.60
CA ILE A 295 -9.87 -10.04 39.02
C ILE A 295 -8.93 -8.83 39.10
N TRP A 296 -7.86 -8.80 38.30
CA TRP A 296 -6.95 -7.66 38.28
C TRP A 296 -7.67 -6.33 37.94
N ILE A 297 -8.59 -6.33 36.97
CA ILE A 297 -9.37 -5.12 36.65
C ILE A 297 -10.26 -4.71 37.83
N LEU A 298 -10.84 -5.68 38.54
CA LEU A 298 -11.64 -5.42 39.73
C LEU A 298 -10.79 -4.72 40.82
N GLU A 299 -9.58 -5.21 41.09
CA GLU A 299 -8.63 -4.60 42.04
C GLU A 299 -8.27 -3.15 41.68
N GLN A 300 -8.11 -2.86 40.39
CA GLN A 300 -7.77 -1.52 39.91
C GLN A 300 -8.96 -0.55 39.96
N LYS A 301 -10.20 -1.07 39.95
CA LYS A 301 -11.42 -0.24 39.98
C LYS A 301 -11.95 0.01 41.39
N ILE A 302 -11.46 -0.69 42.40
CA ILE A 302 -11.77 -0.43 43.81
C ILE A 302 -10.95 0.77 44.27
N LEU A 303 -11.56 1.95 44.24
CA LEU A 303 -10.94 3.24 44.56
C LEU A 303 -11.54 3.92 45.79
N ASP A 304 -12.71 3.46 46.24
CA ASP A 304 -13.44 4.00 47.38
C ASP A 304 -14.35 2.90 47.96
N TYR A 305 -15.05 3.20 49.06
CA TYR A 305 -16.01 2.31 49.70
C TYR A 305 -17.09 1.81 48.73
N LEU A 306 -17.29 0.50 48.70
CA LEU A 306 -18.32 -0.16 47.89
C LEU A 306 -19.25 -0.98 48.78
N ASP A 307 -20.55 -0.69 48.73
CA ASP A 307 -21.56 -1.57 49.31
C ASP A 307 -21.80 -2.81 48.42
N ALA A 308 -22.63 -3.74 48.90
CA ALA A 308 -22.91 -4.99 48.18
C ALA A 308 -23.56 -4.76 46.80
N GLU A 309 -24.38 -3.72 46.67
CA GLU A 309 -25.07 -3.40 45.41
C GLU A 309 -24.07 -2.85 44.39
N ASP A 310 -23.23 -1.91 44.79
CA ASP A 310 -22.23 -1.26 43.93
C ASP A 310 -21.09 -2.21 43.56
N TYR A 311 -20.67 -3.10 44.48
CA TYR A 311 -19.73 -4.18 44.16
C TYR A 311 -20.31 -5.15 43.12
N SER A 312 -21.58 -5.53 43.26
CA SER A 312 -22.28 -6.40 42.31
C SER A 312 -22.44 -5.75 40.92
N LYS A 313 -22.75 -4.45 40.88
CA LYS A 313 -22.77 -3.66 39.63
C LYS A 313 -21.39 -3.66 38.98
N LEU A 314 -20.33 -3.40 39.73
CA LEU A 314 -18.96 -3.38 39.23
C LEU A 314 -18.54 -4.74 38.63
N CYS A 315 -18.84 -5.83 39.33
CA CYS A 315 -18.61 -7.19 38.82
C CYS A 315 -19.38 -7.45 37.52
N SER A 316 -20.65 -7.06 37.47
CA SER A 316 -21.49 -7.20 36.28
C SER A 316 -20.97 -6.39 35.09
N GLU A 317 -20.44 -5.18 35.33
CA GLU A 317 -19.81 -4.37 34.29
C GLU A 317 -18.57 -5.03 33.71
N ILE A 318 -17.70 -5.57 34.57
CA ILE A 318 -16.48 -6.27 34.14
C ILE A 318 -16.85 -7.50 33.31
N ILE A 319 -17.77 -8.34 33.78
CA ILE A 319 -18.21 -9.55 33.06
C ILE A 319 -18.79 -9.21 31.68
N ARG A 320 -19.46 -8.07 31.53
CA ARG A 320 -20.06 -7.61 30.26
C ARG A 320 -19.05 -6.98 29.29
N MET A 321 -17.78 -6.82 29.67
CA MET A 321 -16.77 -6.26 28.77
C MET A 321 -16.60 -7.15 27.53
N LYS A 322 -16.47 -6.51 26.36
CA LYS A 322 -16.39 -7.21 25.07
C LYS A 322 -15.25 -8.23 25.02
N ALA A 323 -14.11 -7.93 25.65
CA ALA A 323 -12.94 -8.80 25.68
C ALA A 323 -13.21 -10.14 26.39
N PHE A 324 -14.21 -10.20 27.28
CA PHE A 324 -14.54 -11.40 28.05
C PHE A 324 -15.73 -12.19 27.49
N LYS A 325 -16.34 -11.74 26.38
CA LYS A 325 -17.59 -12.29 25.85
C LYS A 325 -17.56 -13.81 25.60
N GLN A 326 -16.40 -14.36 25.25
CA GLN A 326 -16.23 -15.78 24.93
C GLN A 326 -15.75 -16.64 26.11
N TYR A 327 -15.55 -16.04 27.29
CA TYR A 327 -15.01 -16.71 28.46
C TYR A 327 -16.06 -16.82 29.57
N LYS A 328 -15.90 -17.83 30.42
CA LYS A 328 -16.68 -17.96 31.66
C LYS A 328 -15.92 -17.29 32.78
N ILE A 329 -16.31 -16.04 33.07
CA ILE A 329 -15.71 -15.25 34.14
C ILE A 329 -16.41 -15.57 35.47
N SER A 330 -15.61 -15.89 36.48
CA SER A 330 -15.99 -16.09 37.86
C SER A 330 -15.19 -15.10 38.71
N LEU A 331 -15.86 -14.06 39.19
CA LEU A 331 -15.27 -13.10 40.11
C LEU A 331 -15.51 -13.56 41.56
N PRO A 332 -14.57 -13.31 42.48
CA PRO A 332 -14.73 -13.64 43.89
C PRO A 332 -15.89 -12.88 44.52
N ALA A 333 -16.46 -13.42 45.59
CA ALA A 333 -17.43 -12.67 46.40
C ALA A 333 -16.73 -11.48 47.10
N GLN A 334 -17.48 -10.44 47.46
CA GLN A 334 -16.93 -9.22 48.08
C GLN A 334 -16.09 -9.53 49.33
N GLU A 335 -16.53 -10.48 50.17
CA GLU A 335 -15.76 -10.91 51.35
C GLU A 335 -14.46 -11.64 50.99
N GLU A 336 -14.48 -12.46 49.94
CA GLU A 336 -13.29 -13.19 49.48
C GLU A 336 -12.27 -12.22 48.87
N MET A 337 -12.75 -11.22 48.14
CA MET A 337 -11.96 -10.13 47.60
C MET A 337 -11.34 -9.25 48.69
N ALA A 338 -12.10 -8.92 49.74
CA ALA A 338 -11.52 -8.21 50.87
C ALA A 338 -10.39 -9.04 51.51
N LYS A 339 -10.62 -10.34 51.73
CA LYS A 339 -9.61 -11.24 52.33
C LYS A 339 -8.34 -11.39 51.48
N SER A 340 -8.39 -11.26 50.15
CA SER A 340 -7.18 -11.34 49.32
C SER A 340 -6.26 -10.14 49.57
N PHE A 341 -6.82 -8.94 49.75
CA PHE A 341 -6.01 -7.75 50.06
C PHE A 341 -5.30 -7.81 51.41
N VAL A 342 -5.87 -8.50 52.40
CA VAL A 342 -5.19 -8.70 53.70
C VAL A 342 -3.92 -9.55 53.52
N LYS A 343 -4.01 -10.63 52.73
CA LYS A 343 -2.86 -11.50 52.47
C LYS A 343 -1.73 -10.77 51.74
N GLU A 344 -2.08 -9.87 50.82
CA GLU A 344 -1.10 -9.06 50.07
C GLU A 344 -0.54 -7.92 50.93
N SER A 345 -1.32 -7.38 51.88
CA SER A 345 -0.84 -6.36 52.82
C SER A 345 0.15 -6.88 53.86
N GLU A 346 0.09 -8.16 54.22
CA GLU A 346 1.08 -8.81 55.09
C GLU A 346 2.49 -8.81 54.46
N GLU A 347 2.57 -8.59 53.14
CA GLU A 347 3.82 -8.41 52.38
C GLU A 347 4.33 -6.95 52.37
N GLY A 348 3.62 -6.02 53.04
CA GLY A 348 4.14 -4.68 53.40
C GLY A 348 3.56 -3.48 52.64
N ASP A 349 2.45 -3.63 51.92
CA ASP A 349 1.86 -2.55 51.11
C ASP A 349 0.60 -1.94 51.75
N ILE A 350 0.68 -0.63 52.07
CA ILE A 350 -0.37 0.15 52.74
C ILE A 350 -1.59 0.37 51.83
N GLU A 351 -1.40 0.42 50.50
CA GLU A 351 -2.50 0.63 49.54
C GLU A 351 -3.52 -0.52 49.58
N PHE A 352 -3.04 -1.74 49.81
CA PHE A 352 -3.88 -2.93 49.92
C PHE A 352 -4.73 -2.91 51.20
N MET A 353 -4.23 -2.32 52.30
CA MET A 353 -5.02 -2.14 53.52
C MET A 353 -6.17 -1.15 53.35
N GLU A 354 -6.00 -0.11 52.54
CA GLU A 354 -7.09 0.83 52.25
C GLU A 354 -8.20 0.14 51.44
N LYS A 355 -7.84 -0.62 50.39
CA LYS A 355 -8.80 -1.39 49.59
C LYS A 355 -9.52 -2.47 50.39
N TYR A 356 -8.87 -3.08 51.38
CA TYR A 356 -9.53 -3.96 52.33
C TYR A 356 -10.70 -3.25 53.02
N TRP A 357 -10.46 -2.07 53.59
CA TRP A 357 -11.50 -1.30 54.30
C TRP A 357 -12.58 -0.78 53.37
N TYR A 358 -12.25 -0.41 52.13
CA TYR A 358 -13.23 -0.04 51.11
C TYR A 358 -14.29 -1.13 50.88
N LEU A 359 -13.90 -2.40 50.96
CA LEU A 359 -14.83 -3.51 50.80
C LEU A 359 -15.43 -4.00 52.12
N LYS A 360 -14.67 -3.96 53.22
CA LYS A 360 -15.06 -4.57 54.49
C LYS A 360 -15.99 -3.69 55.31
N SER A 361 -15.71 -2.38 55.40
CA SER A 361 -16.47 -1.46 56.26
C SER A 361 -17.97 -1.40 55.89
N PRO A 362 -18.36 -1.33 54.60
CA PRO A 362 -19.78 -1.29 54.23
C PRO A 362 -20.52 -2.58 54.62
N LEU A 363 -19.89 -3.75 54.49
CA LEU A 363 -20.47 -5.04 54.88
C LEU A 363 -20.70 -5.17 56.40
N GLU A 364 -19.90 -4.50 57.22
CA GLU A 364 -20.08 -4.48 58.68
C GLU A 364 -21.16 -3.50 59.15
N LEU A 365 -21.48 -2.51 58.32
CA LEU A 365 -22.50 -1.49 58.58
C LEU A 365 -23.90 -1.89 58.07
N GLU A 366 -24.01 -2.93 57.25
CA GLU A 366 -25.31 -3.49 56.85
C GLU A 366 -26.00 -4.12 58.08
N PRO A 367 -27.28 -3.76 58.36
CA PRO A 367 -27.99 -4.32 59.49
C PRO A 367 -28.16 -5.83 59.27
N LYS A 368 -27.55 -6.64 60.14
CA LYS A 368 -27.86 -8.07 60.21
C LYS A 368 -29.35 -8.21 60.47
N ILE A 369 -30.11 -8.64 59.47
CA ILE A 369 -31.49 -9.07 59.70
C ILE A 369 -31.38 -10.30 60.60
N VAL A 370 -31.55 -10.08 61.90
CA VAL A 370 -31.75 -11.15 62.86
C VAL A 370 -33.12 -11.73 62.54
N ASN A 371 -33.15 -12.83 61.80
CA ASN A 371 -34.34 -13.67 61.74
C ASN A 371 -34.50 -14.33 63.11
N GLU A 372 -35.17 -13.65 64.03
CA GLU A 372 -35.80 -14.26 65.18
C GLU A 372 -37.16 -14.84 64.74
N GLY A 373 -37.27 -16.17 64.75
CA GLY A 373 -38.53 -16.90 64.90
C GLY A 373 -39.32 -17.20 63.63
#